data_AF-A0A7K2LS13-F1
#
_entry.id   AF-A0A7K2LS13-F1
#
_cell.length_a   1.000
_cell.length_b   1.000
_cell.length_c   1.000
_cell.angle_alpha   90.00
_cell.angle_beta   90.00
_cell.angle_gamma   90.00
#
_symmetry.space_group_name_H-M   'P 1'
#
loop_
_entity.id
_entity.type
_entity.pdbx_description
1 polymer ?
#
loop_
_entity_poly.entity_id
_entity_poly.type
_entity_poly.pdbx_seq_one_letter_code
_entity_poly.pdbx_strand_id
1 'polypeptide(L)'
;MARESESGLPIEPVYGPDASGTWDPAEKLGEPGAYPFTRGVYPSMYTGRPWTMRQYAGFGTAVESNARYQQLIANGTMGLSVAFDLPTQMGHDSDAPLAHGEVGKVGVAIDSIDDMRVLF
;
A
#
# COMPACT_ATOMS: atom_id res chain seq x y z
N MET A 1 -18.48 28.43 -13.66
CA MET A 1 -17.41 27.61 -14.24
C MET A 1 -17.69 26.18 -13.86
N ALA A 2 -17.70 25.25 -14.81
CA ALA A 2 -17.81 23.83 -14.50
C ALA A 2 -16.62 23.45 -13.61
N ARG A 3 -16.87 22.69 -12.55
CA ARG A 3 -15.80 22.19 -11.69
C ARG A 3 -15.09 21.09 -12.45
N GLU A 4 -13.77 21.01 -12.37
CA GLU A 4 -13.02 19.90 -12.94
C GLU A 4 -12.35 19.08 -11.83
N SER A 5 -12.19 17.79 -12.07
CA SER A 5 -11.34 16.93 -11.24
C SER A 5 -9.86 17.21 -11.50
N GLU A 6 -8.97 16.73 -10.63
CA GLU A 6 -7.51 16.81 -10.84
C GLU A 6 -7.05 16.07 -12.10
N SER A 7 -7.85 15.13 -12.61
CA SER A 7 -7.61 14.42 -13.87
C SER A 7 -8.21 15.13 -15.10
N GLY A 8 -8.75 16.35 -14.94
CA GLY A 8 -9.32 17.14 -16.04
C GLY A 8 -10.70 16.70 -16.52
N LEU A 9 -11.39 15.83 -15.76
CA LEU A 9 -12.78 15.45 -16.08
C LEU A 9 -13.76 16.50 -15.56
N PRO A 10 -14.74 16.93 -16.37
CA PRO A 10 -15.78 17.85 -15.93
C PRO A 10 -16.67 17.21 -14.86
N ILE A 11 -17.00 17.99 -13.83
CA ILE A 11 -17.87 17.62 -12.72
C ILE A 11 -19.15 18.44 -12.82
N GLU A 12 -20.25 17.75 -13.11
CA GLU A 12 -21.57 18.36 -13.18
C GLU A 12 -22.15 18.57 -11.76
N PRO A 13 -22.96 19.63 -11.53
CA PRO A 13 -23.56 19.88 -10.22
C PRO A 13 -24.51 18.76 -9.75
N VAL A 14 -25.15 18.05 -10.68
CA VAL A 14 -26.08 16.95 -10.43
C VAL A 14 -25.96 15.91 -11.54
N TYR A 15 -25.88 14.62 -11.17
CA TYR A 15 -25.89 13.49 -12.12
C TYR A 15 -27.25 12.78 -12.07
N GLY A 16 -27.99 12.84 -13.16
CA GLY A 16 -29.27 12.12 -13.33
C GLY A 16 -29.11 10.76 -14.04
N PRO A 17 -30.21 10.02 -14.27
CA PRO A 17 -30.18 8.74 -14.98
C PRO A 17 -29.52 8.79 -16.37
N ASP A 18 -29.63 9.93 -17.08
CA ASP A 18 -29.04 10.12 -18.42
C ASP A 18 -27.55 10.49 -18.38
N ALA A 19 -26.97 10.68 -17.19
CA ALA A 19 -25.59 11.14 -17.06
C ALA A 19 -24.54 10.07 -17.36
N SER A 20 -24.95 8.80 -17.53
CA SER A 20 -24.06 7.70 -17.91
C SER A 20 -23.56 7.78 -19.36
N GLY A 21 -24.19 8.60 -20.22
CA GLY A 21 -23.77 8.76 -21.61
C GLY A 21 -23.72 7.42 -22.35
N THR A 22 -22.54 7.01 -22.83
CA THR A 22 -22.31 5.72 -23.51
C THR A 22 -21.88 4.59 -22.57
N TRP A 23 -21.97 4.80 -21.26
CA TRP A 23 -21.70 3.76 -20.27
C TRP A 23 -22.96 2.91 -20.04
N ASP A 24 -22.94 1.67 -20.52
CA ASP A 24 -23.99 0.68 -20.28
C ASP A 24 -23.64 -0.20 -19.06
N PRO A 25 -24.38 -0.09 -17.94
CA PRO A 25 -24.19 -0.96 -16.78
C PRO A 25 -24.34 -2.46 -17.11
N ALA A 26 -25.20 -2.83 -18.06
CA ALA A 26 -25.44 -4.24 -18.38
C ALA A 26 -24.18 -4.94 -18.91
N GLU A 27 -23.34 -4.21 -19.63
CA GLU A 27 -22.08 -4.73 -20.18
C GLU A 27 -20.88 -4.48 -19.25
N LYS A 28 -20.84 -3.31 -18.63
CA LYS A 28 -19.62 -2.81 -17.94
C LYS A 28 -19.61 -3.07 -16.44
N LEU A 29 -20.74 -3.37 -15.82
CA LEU A 29 -20.81 -3.57 -14.38
C LEU A 29 -20.45 -5.01 -14.00
N GLY A 30 -21.06 -6.01 -14.65
CA GLY A 30 -20.84 -7.44 -14.38
C GLY A 30 -21.18 -7.88 -12.95
N GLU A 31 -20.81 -9.12 -12.62
CA GLU A 31 -20.95 -9.73 -11.29
C GLU A 31 -19.62 -9.70 -10.51
N PRO A 32 -19.63 -9.61 -9.17
CA PRO A 32 -18.41 -9.70 -8.37
C PRO A 32 -17.72 -11.06 -8.59
N GLY A 33 -16.39 -11.04 -8.75
CA GLY A 33 -15.60 -12.25 -9.03
C GLY A 33 -15.67 -12.77 -10.46
N ALA A 34 -16.30 -12.04 -11.39
CA ALA A 34 -16.31 -12.34 -12.82
C ALA A 34 -15.87 -11.11 -13.63
N TYR A 35 -15.30 -11.33 -14.82
CA TYR A 35 -14.99 -10.24 -15.76
C TYR A 35 -16.25 -9.39 -16.02
N PRO A 36 -16.16 -8.04 -16.07
CA PRO A 36 -14.96 -7.20 -16.05
C PRO A 36 -14.42 -6.83 -14.66
N PHE A 37 -14.91 -7.46 -13.59
CA PHE A 37 -14.50 -7.25 -12.20
C PHE A 37 -14.76 -5.84 -11.64
N THR A 38 -15.59 -5.04 -12.30
CA THR A 38 -15.98 -3.68 -11.86
C THR A 38 -16.57 -3.70 -10.44
N ARG A 39 -17.29 -4.77 -10.06
CA ARG A 39 -17.85 -4.95 -8.71
C ARG A 39 -16.91 -5.63 -7.71
N GLY A 40 -15.67 -5.91 -8.10
CA GLY A 40 -14.65 -6.54 -7.27
C GLY A 40 -14.16 -7.89 -7.81
N VAL A 41 -12.94 -8.26 -7.43
CA VAL A 41 -12.24 -9.46 -7.91
C VAL A 41 -12.66 -10.76 -7.22
N TYR A 42 -13.40 -10.68 -6.11
CA TYR A 42 -13.88 -11.85 -5.36
C TYR A 42 -15.42 -11.85 -5.28
N PRO A 43 -16.10 -13.00 -5.39
CA PRO A 43 -17.57 -13.06 -5.36
C PRO A 43 -18.20 -12.49 -4.08
N SER A 44 -17.58 -12.73 -2.92
CA SER A 44 -18.10 -12.28 -1.61
C SER A 44 -17.44 -11.01 -1.10
N MET A 45 -16.36 -10.54 -1.72
CA MET A 45 -15.52 -9.43 -1.25
C MET A 45 -15.38 -9.41 0.29
N TYR A 46 -15.69 -8.27 0.91
CA TYR A 46 -15.50 -8.03 2.33
C TYR A 46 -16.55 -8.69 3.23
N THR A 47 -17.64 -9.23 2.66
CA THR A 47 -18.57 -10.07 3.44
C THR A 47 -18.00 -11.44 3.76
N GLY A 48 -17.07 -11.94 2.92
CA GLY A 48 -16.32 -13.17 3.18
C GLY A 48 -15.04 -12.92 3.97
N ARG A 49 -14.22 -11.96 3.54
CA ARG A 49 -12.97 -11.58 4.23
C ARG A 49 -12.71 -10.07 4.08
N PRO A 50 -12.57 -9.31 5.17
CA PRO A 50 -12.16 -7.91 5.09
C PRO A 50 -10.80 -7.74 4.40
N TRP A 51 -10.51 -6.54 3.92
CA TRP A 51 -9.18 -6.23 3.39
C TRP A 51 -8.10 -6.43 4.46
N THR A 52 -6.86 -6.64 4.02
CA THR A 52 -5.74 -6.77 4.97
C THR A 52 -5.36 -5.39 5.48
N MET A 53 -5.52 -5.15 6.78
CA MET A 53 -4.89 -4.00 7.44
C MET A 53 -3.37 -4.24 7.44
N ARG A 54 -2.65 -3.48 6.61
CA ARG A 54 -1.22 -3.61 6.36
C ARG A 54 -0.54 -2.26 6.50
N GLN A 55 0.04 -2.00 7.66
CA GLN A 55 0.73 -0.74 7.91
C GLN A 55 2.15 -0.81 7.32
N TYR A 56 2.49 0.20 6.53
CA TYR A 56 3.87 0.41 6.08
C TYR A 56 4.70 0.97 7.23
N ALA A 57 5.76 0.26 7.62
CA ALA A 57 6.59 0.62 8.77
C ALA A 57 8.02 0.09 8.60
N GLY A 58 8.96 0.78 9.25
CA GLY A 58 10.38 0.46 9.29
C GLY A 58 11.13 1.75 9.61
N PHE A 59 12.05 1.71 10.57
CA PHE A 59 12.94 2.82 10.93
C PHE A 59 14.09 2.30 11.80
N GLY A 60 15.21 3.01 11.78
CA GLY A 60 16.38 2.69 12.59
C GLY A 60 16.94 1.32 12.29
N THR A 61 17.20 0.54 13.34
CA THR A 61 17.78 -0.79 13.26
C THR A 61 16.72 -1.89 13.09
N ALA A 62 17.16 -3.09 12.69
CA ALA A 62 16.30 -4.26 12.60
C ALA A 62 15.60 -4.61 13.93
N VAL A 63 16.28 -4.41 15.06
CA VAL A 63 15.72 -4.63 16.42
C VAL A 63 14.55 -3.69 16.69
N GLU A 64 14.73 -2.40 16.44
CA GLU A 64 13.69 -1.37 16.68
C GLU A 64 12.49 -1.59 15.76
N SER A 65 12.75 -1.92 14.49
CA SER A 65 11.70 -2.23 13.52
C SER A 65 10.94 -3.52 13.87
N ASN A 66 11.62 -4.58 14.32
CA ASN A 66 10.96 -5.80 14.79
C ASN A 66 10.07 -5.52 16.01
N ALA A 67 10.56 -4.77 17.00
CA ALA A 67 9.76 -4.37 18.15
C ALA A 67 8.50 -3.59 17.72
N ARG A 68 8.62 -2.70 16.73
CA ARG A 68 7.48 -1.99 16.15
C ARG A 68 6.51 -2.94 15.45
N TYR A 69 6.98 -3.93 14.71
CA TYR A 69 6.13 -4.91 14.03
C TYR A 69 5.33 -5.75 15.03
N GLN A 70 5.96 -6.20 16.11
CA GLN A 70 5.28 -6.91 17.18
C GLN A 70 4.18 -6.05 17.81
N GLN A 71 4.43 -4.76 18.05
CA GLN A 71 3.41 -3.83 18.52
C GLN A 71 2.26 -3.69 17.53
N LEU A 72 2.53 -3.56 16.23
CA LEU A 72 1.48 -3.44 15.20
C LEU A 72 0.60 -4.69 15.13
N ILE A 73 1.21 -5.88 15.21
CA ILE A 73 0.50 -7.17 15.27
C ILE A 73 -0.37 -7.25 16.53
N ALA A 74 0.19 -6.91 17.70
CA ALA A 74 -0.55 -6.87 18.95
C ALA A 74 -1.75 -5.90 18.92
N ASN A 75 -1.68 -4.86 18.08
CA ASN A 75 -2.76 -3.89 17.85
C ASN A 75 -3.65 -4.23 16.64
N GLY A 76 -3.61 -5.46 16.12
CA GLY A 76 -4.58 -5.96 15.14
C GLY A 76 -4.19 -5.79 13.67
N THR A 77 -2.95 -5.40 13.36
CA THR A 77 -2.42 -5.47 12.00
C THR A 77 -2.36 -6.94 11.54
N MET A 78 -2.87 -7.22 10.33
CA MET A 78 -2.92 -8.58 9.76
C MET A 78 -1.81 -8.85 8.74
N GLY A 79 -1.03 -7.83 8.38
CA GLY A 79 0.11 -7.97 7.48
C GLY A 79 1.18 -6.93 7.75
N LEU A 80 2.44 -7.35 7.74
CA LEU A 80 3.59 -6.44 7.81
C LEU A 80 3.95 -5.92 6.41
N SER A 81 4.44 -4.69 6.35
CA SER A 81 5.01 -4.10 5.14
C SER A 81 6.23 -3.28 5.54
N VAL A 82 7.39 -3.71 5.06
CA VAL A 82 8.69 -3.21 5.50
C VAL A 82 9.11 -2.00 4.69
N ALA A 83 9.46 -0.92 5.37
CA ALA A 83 10.13 0.25 4.81
C ALA A 83 11.63 0.15 5.01
N PHE A 84 12.40 0.09 3.93
CA PHE A 84 13.87 0.08 3.97
C PHE A 84 14.42 1.49 3.92
N ASP A 85 15.60 1.72 4.50
CA ASP A 85 16.28 3.00 4.38
C ASP A 85 16.76 3.27 2.94
N LEU A 86 17.30 4.47 2.69
CA LEU A 86 17.76 4.84 1.36
C LEU A 86 18.99 4.02 0.90
N PRO A 87 20.03 3.79 1.73
CA PRO A 87 21.15 2.92 1.37
C PRO A 87 20.73 1.51 0.93
N THR A 88 19.89 0.82 1.71
CA THR A 88 19.37 -0.52 1.36
C THR A 88 18.58 -0.48 0.05
N GLN A 89 17.74 0.55 -0.18
CA GLN A 89 17.01 0.71 -1.45
C GLN A 89 17.93 0.93 -2.65
N MET A 90 19.06 1.60 -2.44
CA MET A 90 20.06 1.90 -3.49
C MET A 90 21.09 0.79 -3.68
N GLY A 91 21.08 -0.25 -2.84
CA GLY A 91 22.05 -1.36 -2.91
C GLY A 91 23.42 -1.01 -2.32
N HIS A 92 23.45 -0.18 -1.29
CA HIS A 92 24.66 0.15 -0.53
C HIS A 92 24.57 -0.41 0.89
N ASP A 93 25.67 -1.04 1.33
CA ASP A 93 25.86 -1.40 2.73
C ASP A 93 25.99 -0.12 3.59
N SER A 94 25.65 -0.22 4.86
CA SER A 94 25.62 0.90 5.80
C SER A 94 26.97 1.59 6.03
N ASP A 95 28.09 0.93 5.73
CA ASP A 95 29.44 1.50 5.83
C ASP A 95 29.93 2.17 4.54
N ALA A 96 29.15 2.11 3.46
CA ALA A 96 29.47 2.78 2.21
C ALA A 96 29.58 4.30 2.43
N PRO A 97 30.58 4.99 1.85
CA PRO A 97 30.72 6.44 2.01
C PRO A 97 29.47 7.24 1.61
N LEU A 98 28.70 6.76 0.64
CA LEU A 98 27.45 7.38 0.17
C LEU A 98 26.26 7.16 1.12
N ALA A 99 26.33 6.17 2.02
CA ALA A 99 25.27 5.87 2.98
C ALA A 99 25.33 6.79 4.22
N HIS A 100 26.45 7.51 4.41
CA HIS A 100 26.67 8.33 5.59
C HIS A 100 25.55 9.36 5.79
N GLY A 101 24.88 9.29 6.94
CA GLY A 101 23.79 10.20 7.31
C GLY A 101 22.39 9.76 6.83
N GLU A 102 22.28 8.67 6.09
CA GLU A 102 21.00 8.13 5.58
C GLU A 102 20.63 6.75 6.16
N VAL A 103 21.60 6.05 6.77
CA VAL A 103 21.40 4.74 7.44
C VAL A 103 20.30 4.83 8.50
N GLY A 104 19.26 4.00 8.36
CA GLY A 104 18.15 3.88 9.31
C GLY A 104 17.21 5.09 9.39
N LYS A 105 17.38 6.12 8.55
CA LYS A 105 16.69 7.41 8.71
C LYS A 105 15.24 7.41 8.26
N VAL A 106 14.97 6.79 7.11
CA VAL A 106 13.64 6.75 6.47
C VAL A 106 13.06 5.34 6.40
N GLY A 107 13.77 4.37 6.98
CA GLY A 107 13.43 2.96 6.96
C GLY A 107 14.41 2.16 7.79
N VAL A 108 14.25 0.84 7.82
CA VAL A 108 15.18 -0.07 8.48
C VAL A 108 16.42 -0.28 7.62
N ALA A 109 17.61 -0.21 8.23
CA ALA A 109 18.87 -0.58 7.58
C ALA A 109 19.01 -2.11 7.54
N ILE A 110 19.29 -2.65 6.34
CA ILE A 110 19.56 -4.07 6.10
C ILE A 110 20.75 -4.18 5.16
N ASP A 111 21.84 -4.77 5.66
CA ASP A 111 23.04 -5.02 4.87
C ASP A 111 23.18 -6.51 4.56
N SER A 112 22.65 -7.37 5.43
CA SER A 112 22.91 -8.81 5.41
C SER A 112 21.71 -9.67 5.80
N ILE A 113 21.89 -10.98 5.69
CA ILE A 113 20.92 -11.95 6.21
C ILE A 113 20.79 -11.87 7.74
N ASP A 114 21.81 -11.40 8.45
CA ASP A 114 21.76 -11.31 9.92
C ASP A 114 20.79 -10.23 10.37
N ASP A 115 20.71 -9.11 9.66
CA ASP A 115 19.71 -8.07 9.94
C ASP A 115 18.29 -8.56 9.65
N MET A 116 18.10 -9.31 8.56
CA MET A 116 16.81 -9.92 8.23
C MET A 116 16.37 -10.98 9.26
N ARG A 117 17.31 -11.71 9.85
CA ARG A 117 17.05 -12.65 10.97
C ARG A 117 16.68 -11.95 12.27
N VAL A 118 17.16 -10.72 12.47
CA VAL A 118 16.77 -9.89 13.62
C VAL A 118 15.40 -9.25 13.35
N LEU A 119 15.11 -8.90 12.10
CA LEU A 119 13.89 -8.22 11.70
C LEU A 119 12.63 -9.09 11.88
N PHE A 120 12.73 -10.42 11.85
CA PHE A 120 11.63 -11.38 11.91
C PHE A 120 11.90 -12.53 12.87
#